data_AF-A0A8X6JI74-F1
#
_entry.id   AF-A0A8X6JI74-F1
#
_cell.length_a   1.000
_cell.length_b   1.000
_cell.length_c   1.000
_cell.angle_alpha   90.00
_cell.angle_beta   90.00
_cell.angle_gamma   90.00
#
_symmetry.space_group_name_H-M   'P 1'
#
loop_
_entity.id
_entity.type
_entity.pdbx_description
1 polymer ?
#
loop_
_entity_poly.entity_id
_entity_poly.type
_entity_poly.pdbx_seq_one_letter_code
_entity_poly.pdbx_strand_id
1 'polypeptide(L)'
;MLTVYLSRRELIVEEGGYVKPIDGVVLITSDLATQNEPFKIFALVVLTFRYGREDEEVMGLKFYTEAILHYEQVYPSNKSPRPLTALQQHLLKKLGPDAHALTVSVSGHAPHSVGLKPARAYGGSPLGVTYDLKVFPGKSTIL
;
A
#
# COMPACT_ATOMS: atom_id res chain seq x y z
N MET A 1 -13.28 -0.92 -11.07
CA MET A 1 -13.03 -1.20 -9.64
C MET A 1 -11.68 -1.90 -9.49
N LEU A 2 -10.92 -1.58 -8.43
CA LEU A 2 -9.68 -2.29 -8.08
C LEU A 2 -9.91 -3.09 -6.80
N THR A 3 -9.50 -4.36 -6.79
CA THR A 3 -9.60 -5.23 -5.60
C THR A 3 -8.23 -5.78 -5.25
N VAL A 4 -7.85 -5.71 -3.97
CA VAL A 4 -6.55 -6.17 -3.49
C VAL A 4 -6.74 -7.37 -2.56
N TYR A 5 -6.03 -8.45 -2.84
CA TYR A 5 -5.94 -9.64 -2.01
C TYR A 5 -4.55 -9.70 -1.40
N LEU A 6 -4.43 -9.69 -0.07
CA LEU A 6 -3.15 -9.81 0.64
C LEU A 6 -3.06 -11.12 1.41
N SER A 7 -1.87 -11.70 1.45
CA SER A 7 -1.56 -12.87 2.28
C SER A 7 -1.65 -12.57 3.77
N ARG A 8 -1.28 -11.35 4.19
CA ARG A 8 -1.32 -10.88 5.57
C ARG A 8 -1.40 -9.36 5.65
N ARG A 9 -1.70 -8.85 6.84
CA ARG A 9 -1.76 -7.41 7.13
C ARG A 9 -0.59 -6.90 7.96
N GLU A 10 0.26 -7.79 8.46
CA GLU A 10 1.37 -7.47 9.36
C GLU A 10 2.71 -7.59 8.65
N LEU A 11 3.52 -6.53 8.77
CA LEU A 11 4.93 -6.52 8.43
C LEU A 11 5.71 -6.81 9.71
N ILE A 12 6.29 -8.00 9.80
CA ILE A 12 7.08 -8.43 10.95
C ILE A 12 8.56 -8.17 10.64
N VAL A 13 9.23 -7.46 11.54
CA VAL A 13 10.67 -7.24 11.51
C VAL A 13 11.33 -8.40 12.25
N GLU A 14 12.12 -9.19 11.54
CA GLU A 14 12.91 -10.29 12.10
C GLU A 14 14.24 -9.77 12.69
N GLU A 15 14.91 -10.63 13.47
CA GLU A 15 16.22 -10.33 14.02
C GLU A 15 17.21 -10.00 12.88
N GLY A 16 17.95 -8.89 13.03
CA GLY A 16 18.83 -8.36 11.98
C GLY A 16 18.16 -7.40 11.00
N GLY A 17 16.90 -7.00 11.22
CA GLY A 17 16.23 -5.94 10.46
C GLY A 17 15.67 -6.40 9.11
N TYR A 18 15.59 -7.70 8.87
CA TYR A 18 14.91 -8.25 7.71
C TYR A 18 13.40 -8.15 7.89
N VAL A 19 12.69 -7.71 6.85
CA VAL A 19 11.23 -7.68 6.81
C VAL A 19 10.76 -8.59 5.71
N LYS A 20 10.02 -9.64 6.08
CA LYS A 20 9.43 -10.53 5.08
C LYS A 20 8.45 -9.73 4.20
N PRO A 21 8.54 -9.79 2.86
CA PRO A 21 7.61 -9.10 1.96
C PRO A 21 6.18 -9.63 2.10
N ILE A 22 5.18 -8.75 1.90
CA ILE A 22 3.76 -9.15 1.83
C ILE A 22 3.40 -9.40 0.38
N ASP A 23 3.03 -10.64 0.11
CA ASP A 23 2.54 -11.05 -1.19
C ASP A 23 1.04 -10.86 -1.30
N GLY A 24 0.59 -10.49 -2.49
CA GLY A 24 -0.79 -10.30 -2.83
C GLY A 24 -1.06 -10.34 -4.33
N VAL A 25 -2.32 -10.08 -4.67
CA VAL A 25 -2.82 -10.00 -6.04
C VAL A 25 -3.76 -8.81 -6.16
N VAL A 26 -3.62 -8.03 -7.23
CA VAL A 26 -4.54 -6.95 -7.61
C VAL A 26 -5.40 -7.45 -8.75
N LEU A 27 -6.72 -7.43 -8.56
CA LEU A 27 -7.71 -7.69 -9.61
C LEU A 27 -8.18 -6.36 -10.18
N ILE A 28 -8.06 -6.21 -11.50
CA ILE A 28 -8.50 -5.03 -12.24
C ILE A 28 -9.85 -5.37 -12.88
N THR A 29 -10.92 -4.67 -12.50
CA THR A 29 -12.22 -4.86 -13.15
C THR A 29 -12.26 -4.17 -14.51
N SER A 30 -12.96 -4.80 -15.48
CA SER A 30 -13.04 -4.40 -16.90
C SER A 30 -13.57 -2.98 -17.17
N ASP A 31 -14.27 -2.36 -16.21
CA ASP A 31 -14.74 -0.97 -16.29
C ASP A 31 -13.58 0.04 -16.45
N LEU A 32 -12.41 -0.26 -15.88
CA LEU A 32 -11.22 0.60 -16.02
C LEU A 32 -10.57 0.48 -17.40
N ALA A 33 -10.77 -0.64 -18.09
CA ALA A 33 -10.22 -0.91 -19.43
C ALA A 33 -11.07 -0.32 -20.57
N THR A 34 -12.24 0.24 -20.26
CA THR A 34 -13.18 0.78 -21.27
C THR A 34 -12.78 2.19 -21.75
N GLN A 35 -11.82 2.83 -21.09
CA GLN A 35 -11.28 4.11 -21.54
C GLN A 35 -10.15 3.81 -22.53
N ASN A 36 -10.30 4.24 -23.80
CA ASN A 36 -9.35 4.03 -24.91
C ASN A 36 -7.95 4.69 -24.70
N GLU A 37 -7.50 4.88 -23.47
CA GLU A 37 -6.16 5.32 -23.10
C GLU A 37 -5.40 4.20 -22.37
N PRO A 38 -4.07 4.07 -22.58
CA PRO A 38 -3.27 3.16 -21.79
C PRO A 38 -3.28 3.58 -20.32
N PHE A 39 -3.84 2.74 -19.45
CA PHE A 39 -3.85 2.96 -18.01
C PHE A 39 -2.76 2.15 -17.32
N LYS A 40 -2.22 2.70 -16.23
CA LYS A 40 -1.27 2.02 -15.35
C LYS A 40 -1.86 1.89 -13.97
N ILE A 41 -1.60 0.78 -13.29
CA ILE A 41 -1.95 0.57 -11.89
C ILE A 41 -0.68 0.61 -11.07
N PHE A 42 -0.70 1.43 -10.01
CA PHE A 42 0.39 1.58 -9.07
C PHE A 42 -0.01 1.07 -7.70
N ALA A 43 0.97 0.59 -6.95
CA ALA A 43 0.85 0.27 -5.53
C ALA A 43 1.86 1.09 -4.73
N LEU A 44 1.41 1.62 -3.59
CA LEU A 44 2.17 2.51 -2.73
C LEU A 44 1.96 2.12 -1.27
N VAL A 45 3.03 2.00 -0.49
CA VAL A 45 2.96 1.98 0.97
C VAL A 45 3.34 3.35 1.49
N VAL A 46 2.39 4.00 2.16
CA VAL A 46 2.60 5.28 2.83
C VAL A 46 2.68 5.03 4.33
N LEU A 47 3.75 5.51 4.95
CA LEU A 47 3.81 5.71 6.38
C LEU A 47 3.31 7.10 6.69
N THR A 48 2.42 7.21 7.66
CA THR A 48 1.96 8.50 8.21
C THR A 48 2.34 8.55 9.69
N PHE A 49 3.11 9.55 10.07
CA PHE A 49 3.42 9.87 11.46
C PHE A 49 2.62 11.10 11.88
N ARG A 50 1.56 10.91 12.66
CA ARG A 50 0.68 11.96 13.16
C ARG A 50 0.91 12.19 14.65
N TYR A 51 1.40 13.38 15.01
CA TYR A 51 1.83 13.74 16.37
C TYR A 51 0.94 14.79 17.03
N GLY A 52 -0.12 15.23 16.35
CA GLY A 52 -1.12 16.15 16.88
C GLY A 52 -2.48 15.90 16.25
N ARG A 53 -3.52 16.50 16.84
CA ARG A 53 -4.89 16.27 16.42
C ARG A 53 -5.21 17.03 15.14
N GLU A 54 -5.94 16.37 14.24
CA GLU A 54 -6.37 16.99 12.98
C GLU A 54 -7.33 18.18 13.20
N ASP A 55 -8.14 18.16 14.27
CA ASP A 55 -9.06 19.24 14.62
C ASP A 55 -8.39 20.46 15.28
N GLU A 56 -7.09 20.37 15.58
CA GLU A 56 -6.27 21.49 16.10
C GLU A 56 -5.41 22.13 14.99
N GLU A 57 -5.42 21.59 13.77
CA GLU A 57 -4.70 22.13 12.62
C GLU A 57 -5.34 23.46 12.15
N VAL A 58 -4.54 24.53 12.06
CA VAL A 58 -5.00 25.86 11.64
C VAL A 58 -4.00 26.51 10.69
N MET A 59 -4.50 27.36 9.77
CA MET A 59 -3.66 28.20 8.89
C MET A 59 -2.54 27.44 8.15
N GLY A 60 -2.79 26.19 7.74
CA GLY A 60 -1.80 25.37 7.03
C GLY A 60 -0.80 24.62 7.91
N LEU A 61 -0.88 24.77 9.24
CA LEU A 61 -0.17 23.91 10.19
C LEU A 61 -0.74 22.49 10.10
N LYS A 62 0.12 21.51 9.79
CA LYS A 62 -0.23 20.09 9.74
C LYS A 62 0.57 19.33 10.79
N PHE A 63 -0.12 18.54 11.60
CA PHE A 63 0.51 17.74 12.66
C PHE A 63 0.78 16.31 12.21
N TYR A 64 1.22 16.16 10.97
CA TYR A 64 1.65 14.88 10.45
C TYR A 64 2.77 15.03 9.42
N THR A 65 3.50 13.95 9.21
CA THR A 65 4.43 13.78 8.10
C THR A 65 4.16 12.44 7.42
N GLU A 66 4.44 12.36 6.13
CA GLU A 66 4.28 11.15 5.33
C GLU A 66 5.60 10.75 4.69
N ALA A 67 5.81 9.45 4.57
CA ALA A 67 6.93 8.88 3.84
C ALA A 67 6.44 7.74 2.93
N ILE A 68 6.95 7.72 1.71
CA ILE A 68 6.73 6.61 0.78
C ILE A 68 7.77 5.53 1.07
N LEU A 69 7.31 4.35 1.47
CA LEU A 69 8.19 3.24 1.84
C LEU A 69 8.33 2.18 0.75
N HIS A 70 7.31 2.06 -0.10
CA HIS A 70 7.30 1.15 -1.25
C HIS A 70 6.49 1.78 -2.36
N TYR A 71 6.97 1.71 -3.59
CA TYR A 71 6.24 2.19 -4.77
C TYR A 71 6.54 1.28 -5.97
N GLU A 72 5.50 0.79 -6.64
CA GLU A 72 5.66 -0.02 -7.84
C GLU A 72 4.51 0.11 -8.84
N GLN A 73 4.81 -0.11 -10.12
CA GLN A 73 3.82 -0.30 -11.18
C GLN A 73 3.43 -1.77 -11.23
N VAL A 74 2.17 -2.07 -10.91
CA VAL A 74 1.60 -3.43 -10.89
C VAL A 74 1.14 -3.84 -12.29
N TYR A 75 0.51 -2.91 -13.01
CA TYR A 75 0.02 -3.13 -14.37
C TYR A 75 0.32 -1.92 -15.27
N PRO A 76 0.76 -2.13 -16.52
CA PRO A 76 1.42 -3.37 -16.97
C PRO A 76 2.67 -3.62 -16.12
N SER A 77 3.01 -4.87 -15.81
CA SER A 77 4.19 -5.15 -14.98
C SER A 77 5.46 -4.66 -15.70
N ASN A 78 6.27 -3.84 -15.02
CA ASN A 78 7.55 -3.36 -15.52
C ASN A 78 8.75 -4.13 -14.95
N LYS A 79 8.50 -5.14 -14.11
CA LYS A 79 9.55 -5.92 -13.44
C LYS A 79 9.81 -7.22 -14.18
N SER A 80 11.06 -7.71 -14.07
CA SER A 80 11.39 -9.06 -14.49
C SER A 80 10.50 -10.08 -13.75
N PRO A 81 10.13 -11.20 -14.41
CA PRO A 81 9.32 -12.23 -13.77
C PRO A 81 10.01 -12.74 -12.51
N ARG A 82 9.38 -12.52 -11.35
CA ARG A 82 9.80 -13.12 -10.09
C ARG A 82 9.05 -14.43 -9.87
N PRO A 83 9.67 -15.44 -9.21
CA PRO A 83 8.96 -16.64 -8.82
C PRO A 83 7.72 -16.28 -7.99
N LEU A 84 6.55 -16.74 -8.44
CA LEU A 84 5.29 -16.49 -7.75
C LEU A 84 5.19 -17.38 -6.52
N THR A 85 4.68 -16.83 -5.43
CA THR A 85 4.33 -17.62 -4.24
C THR A 85 3.16 -18.56 -4.51
N ALA A 86 3.02 -19.61 -3.71
CA ALA A 86 1.88 -20.54 -3.83
C ALA A 86 0.53 -19.80 -3.76
N LEU A 87 0.39 -18.80 -2.87
CA LEU A 87 -0.82 -17.98 -2.76
C LEU A 87 -1.10 -17.20 -4.04
N GLN A 88 -0.10 -16.53 -4.60
CA GLN A 88 -0.24 -15.77 -5.85
C GLN A 88 -0.64 -16.70 -7.00
N GLN A 89 -0.01 -17.87 -7.14
CA GLN A 89 -0.35 -18.85 -8.18
C GLN A 89 -1.81 -19.29 -8.09
N HIS A 90 -2.30 -19.63 -6.89
CA HIS A 90 -3.68 -20.04 -6.68
C HIS A 90 -4.67 -18.90 -6.97
N LEU A 91 -4.37 -17.68 -6.51
CA LEU A 91 -5.24 -16.53 -6.74
C LEU A 91 -5.27 -16.10 -8.21
N LEU A 92 -4.13 -16.06 -8.89
CA LEU A 92 -4.08 -15.74 -10.32
C LEU A 92 -4.88 -16.76 -11.14
N LYS A 93 -4.73 -18.05 -10.86
CA LYS A 93 -5.52 -19.11 -11.51
C LYS A 93 -7.01 -18.98 -11.22
N LYS A 94 -7.39 -18.60 -10.00
CA LYS A 94 -8.79 -18.47 -9.57
C LYS A 94 -9.48 -17.21 -10.10
N LEU A 95 -8.75 -16.09 -10.14
CA LEU A 95 -9.29 -14.77 -10.48
C LEU A 95 -9.22 -14.45 -11.98
N GLY A 96 -8.40 -15.17 -12.73
CA GLY A 96 -8.34 -15.06 -14.19
C GLY A 96 -7.31 -14.04 -14.69
N PRO A 97 -7.40 -13.63 -15.98
CA PRO A 97 -6.36 -12.86 -16.66
C PRO A 97 -6.19 -11.42 -16.16
N ASP A 98 -7.21 -10.83 -15.56
CA ASP A 98 -7.17 -9.45 -15.05
C ASP A 98 -6.56 -9.35 -13.63
N ALA A 99 -6.03 -10.47 -13.13
CA ALA A 99 -5.36 -10.56 -11.85
C ALA A 99 -3.84 -10.43 -12.04
N HIS A 100 -3.21 -9.56 -11.26
CA HIS A 100 -1.78 -9.27 -11.34
C HIS A 100 -1.10 -9.41 -9.99
N ALA A 101 0.07 -10.05 -9.96
CA ALA A 101 0.82 -10.26 -8.73
C ALA A 101 1.35 -8.94 -8.15
N LEU A 102 1.31 -8.83 -6.82
CA LEU A 102 1.81 -7.71 -6.04
C LEU A 102 2.73 -8.25 -4.94
N THR A 103 3.90 -7.64 -4.74
CA THR A 103 4.79 -7.97 -3.62
C THR A 103 5.30 -6.68 -2.99
N VAL A 104 4.79 -6.41 -1.79
CA VAL A 104 5.07 -5.21 -1.00
C VAL A 104 6.27 -5.46 -0.11
N SER A 105 7.31 -4.64 -0.25
CA SER A 105 8.55 -4.74 0.55
C SER A 105 8.82 -3.41 1.24
N VAL A 106 9.05 -3.44 2.54
CA VAL A 106 9.36 -2.26 3.35
C VAL A 106 10.68 -2.49 4.09
N SER A 107 11.47 -1.44 4.30
CA SER A 107 12.71 -1.52 5.07
C SER A 107 12.45 -1.84 6.54
N GLY A 108 13.31 -2.67 7.16
CA GLY A 108 13.25 -2.94 8.60
C GLY A 108 13.64 -1.76 9.50
N HIS A 109 14.12 -0.66 8.92
CA HIS A 109 14.33 0.59 9.65
C HIS A 109 13.06 1.43 9.79
N ALA A 110 11.95 1.03 9.17
CA ALA A 110 10.69 1.74 9.29
C ALA A 110 10.14 1.59 10.74
N PRO A 111 9.66 2.67 11.36
CA PRO A 111 9.22 2.65 12.76
C PRO A 111 7.98 1.78 12.95
N HIS A 112 7.88 1.05 14.07
CA HIS A 112 6.71 0.21 14.34
C HIS A 112 5.39 1.00 14.33
N SER A 113 4.30 0.35 13.90
CA SER A 113 2.97 0.94 13.99
C SER A 113 2.57 1.08 15.46
N VAL A 114 2.25 2.30 15.87
CA VAL A 114 1.89 2.65 17.25
C VAL A 114 0.69 3.60 17.19
N GLY A 115 -0.38 3.27 17.89
CA GLY A 115 -1.55 4.14 18.04
C GLY A 115 -1.55 4.86 19.38
N LEU A 116 -1.71 6.18 19.37
CA LEU A 116 -1.89 6.97 20.59
C LEU A 116 -3.38 7.09 20.91
N LYS A 117 -3.75 6.79 22.16
CA LYS A 117 -5.13 6.95 22.64
C LYS A 117 -5.35 8.41 23.07
N PRO A 118 -6.28 9.13 22.43
CA PRO A 118 -6.59 10.50 22.82
C PRO A 118 -7.20 10.57 24.23
N ALA A 119 -6.81 11.58 25.01
CA ALA A 119 -7.38 11.80 26.35
C ALA A 119 -8.81 12.39 26.31
N ARG A 120 -9.17 13.06 25.21
CA ARG A 120 -10.49 13.64 24.95
C ARG A 120 -11.07 13.03 23.69
N ALA A 121 -12.39 13.03 23.56
CA ALA A 121 -13.08 12.59 22.35
C ALA A 121 -12.43 13.20 21.09
N TYR A 122 -12.17 12.35 20.12
CA TYR A 122 -11.45 12.69 18.90
C TYR A 122 -11.97 11.80 17.78
N GLY A 123 -12.51 12.43 16.74
CA GLY A 123 -13.05 11.75 15.56
C GLY A 123 -12.19 11.91 14.30
N GLY A 124 -11.00 12.50 14.44
CA GLY A 124 -10.08 12.70 13.31
C GLY A 124 -9.23 11.47 13.02
N SER A 125 -8.30 11.64 12.07
CA SER A 125 -7.36 10.59 11.65
C SER A 125 -6.53 10.01 12.82
N PRO A 126 -6.23 8.69 12.86
CA PRO A 126 -5.52 8.06 13.96
C PRO A 126 -4.21 8.77 14.35
N LEU A 127 -3.96 8.89 15.65
CA LEU A 127 -2.72 9.46 16.19
C LEU A 127 -1.63 8.38 16.28
N GLY A 128 -0.39 8.73 15.96
CA GLY A 128 0.77 7.85 15.99
C GLY A 128 1.28 7.46 14.59
N VAL A 129 1.74 6.22 14.43
CA VAL A 129 2.38 5.70 13.21
C VAL A 129 1.44 4.71 12.52
N THR A 130 0.95 5.06 11.33
CA THR A 130 0.11 4.21 10.49
C THR A 130 0.77 3.87 9.17
N TYR A 131 0.36 2.74 8.58
CA TYR A 131 0.85 2.25 7.31
C TYR A 131 -0.35 1.97 6.40
N ASP A 132 -0.39 2.61 5.23
CA ASP A 132 -1.47 2.47 4.27
C ASP A 132 -0.95 1.88 2.96
N LEU A 133 -1.50 0.74 2.54
CA LEU A 133 -1.32 0.22 1.18
C LEU A 133 -2.39 0.83 0.28
N LYS A 134 -1.96 1.67 -0.66
CA LYS A 134 -2.81 2.31 -1.66
C LYS A 134 -2.55 1.67 -3.02
N VAL A 135 -3.62 1.28 -3.72
CA VAL A 135 -3.55 0.78 -5.10
C VAL A 135 -4.47 1.64 -5.95
N PHE A 136 -3.95 2.24 -7.02
CA PHE A 136 -4.66 3.28 -7.76
C PHE A 136 -4.26 3.31 -9.26
N PRO A 137 -5.16 3.78 -10.15
CA PRO A 137 -4.82 4.04 -11.54
C PRO A 137 -4.05 5.36 -11.68
N GLY A 138 -3.07 5.43 -12.57
CA GLY A 138 -2.29 6.63 -12.87
C GLY A 138 -1.81 6.69 -14.31
N LYS A 139 -1.51 7.90 -14.80
CA LYS A 139 -1.04 8.14 -16.19
C LYS A 139 0.49 8.06 -16.32
N SER A 140 1.22 8.57 -15.33
CA SER A 140 2.70 8.57 -15.30
C SER A 140 3.23 8.15 -13.94
N THR A 141 4.48 7.70 -13.91
CA THR A 141 5.21 7.41 -12.68
C THR A 141 5.26 8.68 -11.83
N ILE A 142 4.78 8.62 -10.59
CA ILE A 142 4.92 9.70 -9.60
C ILE A 142 6.27 9.49 -8.93
N LEU A 143 7.37 9.75 -9.65
CA LEU A 143 8.74 9.96 -9.15
C LEU A 143 9.60 10.47 -10.31
#